data_AF-A0AAQ1PAW3-F1
#
_entry.id   AF-A0AAQ1PAW3-F1
#
_cell.length_a   1.000
_cell.length_b   1.000
_cell.length_c   1.000
_cell.angle_alpha   90.00
_cell.angle_beta   90.00
_cell.angle_gamma   90.00
#
_symmetry.space_group_name_H-M   'P 1'
#
loop_
_entity.id
_entity.type
_entity.pdbx_description
1 polymer ?
#
loop_
_entity_poly.entity_id
_entity_poly.type
_entity_poly.pdbx_seq_one_letter_code
_entity_poly.pdbx_strand_id
1 'polypeptide(L)' 'MALQLDLVRVFYALISLKQKLFPRPLNQEEASLLEHYRSLSEQDRIAVRYMCTAIRETSKHHPRR' A
#
# COMPACT_ATOMS: atom_id res chain seq x y z
N MET A 1 -25.41 -16.24 -2.60
CA MET A 1 -24.18 -15.61 -3.14
C MET A 1 -24.05 -14.11 -2.85
N ALA A 2 -25.03 -13.41 -2.26
CA ALA A 2 -24.89 -11.98 -1.90
C ALA A 2 -24.27 -11.76 -0.49
N LEU A 3 -24.65 -12.58 0.49
CA LEU A 3 -24.21 -12.45 1.89
C LEU A 3 -22.69 -12.61 2.12
N GLN A 4 -21.97 -13.30 1.23
CA GLN A 4 -20.51 -13.46 1.35
C GLN A 4 -19.74 -12.21 0.91
N LEU A 5 -20.24 -11.44 -0.06
CA LEU A 5 -19.60 -10.21 -0.53
C LEU A 5 -19.68 -9.08 0.50
N ASP A 6 -20.80 -8.99 1.22
CA ASP A 6 -20.99 -7.99 2.28
C ASP A 6 -20.09 -8.27 3.48
N LEU A 7 -19.95 -9.53 3.89
CA LEU A 7 -19.00 -9.93 4.92
C LEU A 7 -17.57 -9.59 4.53
N VAL A 8 -17.16 -9.90 3.30
CA VAL A 8 -15.81 -9.57 2.80
C VAL A 8 -15.56 -8.06 2.83
N ARG A 9 -16.52 -7.24 2.42
CA ARG A 9 -16.41 -5.77 2.49
C ARG A 9 -16.27 -5.26 3.92
N VAL A 10 -17.05 -5.81 4.86
CA VAL A 10 -16.94 -5.47 6.28
C VAL A 10 -15.58 -5.87 6.84
N PHE A 11 -15.06 -7.06 6.48
CA PHE A 11 -13.73 -7.49 6.88
C PHE A 11 -12.63 -6.59 6.33
N TYR A 12 -12.67 -6.21 5.04
CA TYR A 12 -11.70 -5.27 4.48
C TYR A 12 -11.77 -3.88 5.14
N ALA A 13 -12.97 -3.38 5.42
CA ALA A 13 -13.15 -2.12 6.14
C ALA A 13 -12.56 -2.18 7.55
N LEU A 14 -12.78 -3.29 8.27
CA LEU A 14 -12.22 -3.50 9.60
C LEU A 14 -10.70 -3.65 9.57
N ILE A 15 -10.13 -4.35 8.59
CA ILE A 15 -8.68 -4.50 8.42
C ILE A 15 -8.03 -3.14 8.10
N SER A 16 -8.61 -2.36 7.19
CA SER A 16 -8.13 -1.00 6.90
C SER A 16 -8.26 -0.05 8.09
N LEU A 17 -9.35 -0.15 8.86
CA LEU A 17 -9.54 0.67 10.06
C LEU A 17 -8.52 0.29 11.15
N LYS A 18 -8.24 -1.00 11.33
CA LYS A 18 -7.21 -1.51 12.25
C LYS A 18 -5.81 -1.05 11.85
N GLN A 19 -5.47 -1.05 10.56
CA GLN A 19 -4.18 -0.51 10.07
C GLN A 19 -4.03 0.99 10.34
N LYS A 20 -5.14 1.73 10.34
CA LYS A 20 -5.15 3.18 10.62
C LYS A 20 -5.02 3.49 12.12
N LEU A 21 -5.55 2.63 12.99
CA LEU A 21 -5.51 2.77 14.45
C LEU A 21 -4.27 2.15 15.10
N PHE A 22 -3.73 1.08 14.52
CA PHE A 22 -2.52 0.40 14.96
C PHE A 22 -1.58 0.28 13.77
N PRO A 23 -0.78 1.32 13.47
CA PRO A 23 0.25 1.18 12.47
C PRO A 23 1.17 0.05 12.93
N ARG A 24 1.24 -1.01 12.11
CA ARG A 24 2.23 -2.07 12.30
C ARG A 24 3.60 -1.41 12.43
N PRO A 25 4.43 -1.76 13.43
CA PRO A 25 5.79 -1.24 13.50
C PRO A 25 6.52 -1.61 12.21
N LEU A 26 7.15 -0.61 11.60
CA LEU A 26 7.97 -0.79 10.40
C LEU A 26 9.10 -1.77 10.73
N ASN A 27 9.31 -2.76 9.86
CA ASN A 27 10.52 -3.56 9.94
C ASN A 27 11.74 -2.68 9.57
N GLN A 28 12.94 -3.12 9.92
CA GLN A 28 14.18 -2.37 9.66
C GLN A 28 14.35 -1.98 8.19
N GLU A 29 14.02 -2.88 7.26
CA GLU A 29 14.06 -2.61 5.82
C GLU A 29 13.05 -1.53 5.41
N GLU A 30 11.82 -1.60 5.92
CA GLU A 30 10.77 -0.62 5.61
C GLU A 30 11.13 0.77 6.19
N ALA A 31 11.72 0.79 7.38
CA ALA A 31 12.22 2.02 8.01
C ALA A 31 13.39 2.62 7.21
N SER A 32 14.37 1.80 6.81
CA SER A 32 15.50 2.24 5.99
C SER A 32 15.04 2.78 4.63
N LEU A 33 14.07 2.13 3.99
CA LEU A 33 13.49 2.60 2.74
C LEU A 33 12.81 3.97 2.90
N LEU A 34 12.09 4.17 4.02
CA LEU A 34 11.47 5.45 4.36
C LEU A 34 12.49 6.57 4.59
N GLU A 35 13.58 6.28 5.29
CA GLU A 35 14.67 7.22 5.50
C GLU A 35 15.35 7.61 4.17
N HIS A 36 15.61 6.63 3.29
CA HIS A 36 16.13 6.92 1.96
C HIS A 36 15.17 7.77 1.14
N TYR A 37 13.88 7.43 1.10
CA TYR A 37 12.87 8.24 0.42
C TYR A 37 12.81 9.68 0.96
N ARG A 38 12.96 9.87 2.28
CA ARG A 38 13.02 11.20 2.92
C ARG A 38 14.31 11.97 2.62
N SER A 39 15.40 11.30 2.25
CA SER A 39 16.64 11.97 1.82
C SER A 39 16.62 12.41 0.35
N LEU A 40 15.69 11.90 -0.47
CA LEU A 40 15.59 12.25 -1.89
C LEU A 40 15.17 13.70 -2.11
N SER A 41 15.52 14.25 -3.28
CA SER A 41 15.01 15.54 -3.75
C SER A 41 13.49 15.49 -3.94
N GLU A 42 12.82 16.64 -3.94
CA GLU A 42 11.37 16.69 -4.18
C GLU A 42 10.98 16.09 -5.54
N GLN A 43 11.76 16.40 -6.59
CA GLN A 43 11.54 15.84 -7.93
C GLN A 43 11.65 14.32 -7.94
N ASP A 44 12.66 13.76 -7.27
CA ASP A 44 12.83 12.31 -7.21
C ASP A 44 11.71 11.63 -6.41
N ARG A 45 11.24 12.25 -5.33
CA ARG A 45 10.06 11.75 -4.59
C ARG A 45 8.81 11.73 -5.46
N ILE A 46 8.62 12.74 -6.30
CA ILE A 46 7.53 12.80 -7.27
C ILE A 46 7.68 11.67 -8.29
N ALA A 47 8.88 11.46 -8.84
CA ALA A 47 9.16 10.36 -9.77
C ALA A 47 8.85 8.99 -9.15
N VAL A 48 9.29 8.75 -7.91
CA VAL A 48 8.98 7.52 -7.15
C VAL A 48 7.48 7.33 -6.99
N ARG A 49 6.71 8.39 -6.68
CA ARG A 49 5.24 8.31 -6.60
C ARG A 49 4.61 7.89 -7.92
N TYR A 50 5.08 8.43 -9.05
CA TYR A 50 4.61 8.01 -10.37
C TYR A 50 4.97 6.55 -10.67
N MET A 51 6.19 6.12 -10.34
CA MET A 51 6.61 4.71 -10.51
C MET A 51 5.75 3.75 -9.69
N CYS A 52 5.54 4.03 -8.39
CA CYS A 52 4.67 3.22 -7.55
C CYS A 52 3.23 3.16 -8.10
N THR A 53 2.74 4.26 -8.66
CA THR A 53 1.40 4.31 -9.27
C THR A 53 1.34 3.44 -10.51
N ALA A 54 2.34 3.53 -11.41
CA ALA A 54 2.42 2.69 -12.59
C ALA A 54 2.48 1.20 -12.24
N ILE A 55 3.32 0.80 -11.28
CA ILE A 55 3.42 -0.59 -10.78
C ILE A 55 2.07 -1.07 -10.22
N ARG A 56 1.36 -0.21 -9.49
CA ARG A 56 0.05 -0.54 -8.94
C ARG A 56 -0.98 -0.79 -10.05
N GLU A 57 -0.99 0.03 -11.09
CA GLU A 57 -1.93 -0.17 -12.21
C GLU A 57 -1.57 -1.37 -13.07
N THR A 58 -0.28 -1.62 -13.35
CA THR A 58 0.14 -2.80 -14.11
C THR A 58 -0.14 -4.11 -13.37
N SER A 59 0.05 -4.13 -12.04
CA SER A 59 -0.25 -5.32 -11.22
C SER A 59 -1.75 -5.65 -11.14
N LYS A 60 -2.65 -4.66 -11.23
CA LYS A 60 -4.09 -4.92 -11.33
C LYS A 60 -4.48 -5.58 -12.66
N HIS A 61 -3.76 -5.28 -13.74
CA HIS A 61 -4.02 -5.82 -15.07
C HIS A 61 -3.27 -7.13 -15.37
N HIS A 62 -2.39 -7.58 -14.47
CA HIS A 62 -1.78 -8.90 -14.51
C HIS A 62 -2.21 -9.70 -13.26
N PRO A 63 -3.38 -10.37 -13.28
CA PRO A 63 -3.69 -11.32 -12.24
C PRO A 63 -2.57 -12.37 -12.22
N ARG A 64 -1.91 -12.51 -11.07
CA ARG A 64 -0.93 -13.58 -10.83
C ARG A 64 -1.57 -14.89 -11.26
N ARG A 65 -1.08 -15.48 -12.35
CA ARG A 65 -1.43 -16.82 -12.81
C ARG A 65 -0.88 -17.85 -11.83
#